data_AF-A0A655AHE4-F1
#
_entry.id   AF-A0A655AHE4-F1
#
_cell.length_a   1.000
_cell.length_b   1.000
_cell.length_c   1.000
_cell.angle_alpha   90.00
_cell.angle_beta   90.00
_cell.angle_gamma   90.00
#
_symmetry.space_group_name_H-M   'P 1'
#
loop_
_entity.id
_entity.type
_entity.pdbx_description
1 polymer ?
#
loop_
_entity_poly.entity_id
_entity_poly.type
_entity_poly.pdbx_seq_one_letter_code
_entity_poly.pdbx_strand_id
1 'polypeptide(L)'
;MLVRAADEDGRTMTERELRDQLITLLVAGHDTTATGLSWALERLTRHPVTLAKAVQAADASAAGDPAGDEYLDAVAKETLRIRPVVYDVGRVLTEAVEVAGYRLPAGVMVVPAIGLVHASAQLYPDPERFDPDRMVGATLSPTTWLPFGGGNRRCLGATFAMVEMRVVLREILRRVELSTTTTSGERPKLKHVIMVPHRGARIRVRATRDVSATSQATAQGAGCPAARGGGPSRAVGSQ
;
A
#
# COMPACT_ATOMS: atom_id res chain seq x y z
N MET A 1 -16.63 -7.62 -12.68
CA MET A 1 -15.91 -7.21 -13.91
C MET A 1 -15.57 -8.42 -14.79
N LEU A 2 -14.87 -9.45 -14.29
CA LEU A 2 -14.49 -10.63 -15.10
C LEU A 2 -15.68 -11.41 -15.70
N VAL A 3 -16.74 -11.63 -14.92
CA VAL A 3 -17.97 -12.36 -15.37
C VAL A 3 -18.71 -11.65 -16.51
N ARG A 4 -18.44 -10.36 -16.73
CA ARG A 4 -19.05 -9.56 -17.81
C ARG A 4 -18.05 -9.20 -18.90
N ALA A 5 -16.82 -9.71 -18.83
CA ALA A 5 -15.80 -9.46 -19.84
C ALA A 5 -16.04 -10.39 -21.04
N ALA A 6 -15.92 -9.83 -22.24
CA ALA A 6 -15.93 -10.55 -23.49
C ALA A 6 -14.77 -10.07 -24.36
N ASP A 7 -14.24 -10.95 -25.21
CA ASP A 7 -13.25 -10.58 -26.23
C ASP A 7 -13.90 -9.83 -27.41
N GLU A 8 -13.10 -9.46 -28.41
CA GLU A 8 -13.56 -8.75 -29.61
C GLU A 8 -14.62 -9.54 -30.41
N ASP A 9 -14.65 -10.86 -30.25
CA ASP A 9 -15.61 -11.76 -30.89
C ASP A 9 -16.83 -12.06 -30.01
N GLY A 10 -16.96 -11.40 -28.84
CA GLY A 10 -18.06 -11.55 -27.90
C GLY A 10 -17.98 -12.82 -27.03
N ARG A 11 -16.86 -13.55 -27.03
CA ARG A 11 -16.71 -14.73 -26.18
C ARG A 11 -16.44 -14.33 -24.74
N THR A 12 -17.22 -14.87 -23.83
CA THR A 12 -17.00 -14.72 -22.39
C THR A 12 -16.07 -15.79 -21.85
N MET A 13 -15.45 -15.51 -20.70
CA MET A 13 -14.62 -16.50 -20.00
C MET A 13 -15.47 -17.67 -19.51
N THR A 14 -14.94 -18.88 -19.66
CA THR A 14 -15.52 -20.08 -19.04
C THR A 14 -15.39 -20.03 -17.52
N GLU A 15 -16.21 -20.79 -16.79
CA GLU A 15 -16.11 -20.91 -15.32
C GLU A 15 -14.70 -21.32 -14.85
N ARG A 16 -14.02 -22.18 -15.62
CA ARG A 16 -12.65 -22.60 -15.34
C ARG A 16 -11.69 -21.42 -15.47
N GLU A 17 -11.77 -20.66 -16.54
CA GLU A 17 -10.91 -19.49 -16.75
C GLU A 17 -11.18 -18.40 -15.71
N LEU A 18 -12.45 -18.16 -15.36
CA LEU A 18 -12.82 -17.24 -14.28
C LEU A 18 -12.19 -17.66 -12.96
N ARG A 19 -12.32 -18.94 -12.57
CA ARG A 19 -11.71 -19.47 -11.36
C ARG A 19 -10.20 -19.31 -11.39
N ASP A 20 -9.55 -19.67 -12.49
CA ASP A 20 -8.09 -19.63 -12.61
C ASP A 20 -7.57 -18.17 -12.55
N GLN A 21 -8.30 -17.20 -13.14
CA GLN A 21 -8.00 -15.76 -12.97
C GLN A 21 -8.22 -15.27 -11.54
N LEU A 22 -9.30 -15.69 -10.88
CA LEU A 22 -9.58 -15.32 -9.49
C LEU A 22 -8.47 -15.79 -8.54
N ILE A 23 -8.03 -17.04 -8.68
CA ILE A 23 -6.92 -17.59 -7.89
C ILE A 23 -5.63 -16.82 -8.18
N THR A 24 -5.35 -16.51 -9.45
CA THR A 24 -4.17 -15.73 -9.84
C THR A 24 -4.17 -14.35 -9.16
N LEU A 25 -5.28 -13.63 -9.21
CA LEU A 25 -5.42 -12.31 -8.59
C LEU A 25 -5.29 -12.37 -7.07
N LEU A 26 -5.91 -13.38 -6.43
CA LEU A 26 -5.84 -13.57 -4.99
C LEU A 26 -4.40 -13.83 -4.52
N VAL A 27 -3.70 -14.77 -5.15
CA VAL A 27 -2.33 -15.13 -4.77
C VAL A 27 -1.37 -13.97 -5.04
N ALA A 28 -1.49 -13.31 -6.20
CA ALA A 28 -0.63 -12.19 -6.55
C ALA A 28 -0.81 -10.99 -5.61
N GLY A 29 -2.06 -10.67 -5.24
CA GLY A 29 -2.38 -9.54 -4.36
C GLY A 29 -2.13 -9.79 -2.88
N HIS A 30 -2.33 -11.03 -2.40
CA HIS A 30 -2.26 -11.34 -0.97
C HIS A 30 -0.83 -11.31 -0.43
N ASP A 31 0.04 -12.18 -0.95
CA ASP A 31 1.39 -12.36 -0.39
C ASP A 31 2.24 -11.09 -0.55
N THR A 32 2.05 -10.33 -1.63
CA THR A 32 2.84 -9.13 -1.91
C THR A 32 2.43 -7.95 -1.01
N THR A 33 1.14 -7.62 -0.93
CA THR A 33 0.66 -6.52 -0.08
C THR A 33 0.88 -6.82 1.40
N ALA A 34 0.60 -8.05 1.86
CA ALA A 34 0.84 -8.44 3.25
C ALA A 34 2.34 -8.32 3.62
N THR A 35 3.23 -8.69 2.71
CA THR A 35 4.68 -8.52 2.89
C THR A 35 5.07 -7.04 2.96
N GLY A 36 4.54 -6.21 2.05
CA GLY A 36 4.78 -4.76 2.06
C GLY A 36 4.32 -4.10 3.36
N LEU A 37 3.13 -4.46 3.86
CA LEU A 37 2.61 -4.00 5.15
C LEU A 37 3.46 -4.46 6.33
N SER A 38 3.91 -5.71 6.30
CA SER A 38 4.81 -6.25 7.33
C SER A 38 6.12 -5.45 7.40
N TRP A 39 6.69 -5.12 6.25
CA TRP A 39 7.86 -4.24 6.18
C TRP A 39 7.55 -2.83 6.70
N ALA A 40 6.41 -2.24 6.32
CA ALA A 40 6.06 -0.89 6.75
C ALA A 40 5.98 -0.79 8.28
N LEU A 41 5.28 -1.71 8.93
CA LEU A 41 5.16 -1.74 10.39
C LEU A 41 6.51 -2.03 11.08
N GLU A 42 7.33 -2.92 10.50
CA GLU A 42 8.68 -3.20 10.97
C GLU A 42 9.58 -1.96 10.93
N ARG A 43 9.52 -1.20 9.83
CA ARG A 43 10.26 0.06 9.68
C ARG A 43 9.76 1.10 10.65
N LEU A 44 8.45 1.34 10.73
CA LEU A 44 7.88 2.37 11.60
C LEU A 44 8.28 2.15 13.07
N THR A 45 8.19 0.91 13.59
CA THR A 45 8.56 0.61 14.99
C THR A 45 10.04 0.84 15.33
N ARG A 46 10.91 1.00 14.32
CA ARG A 46 12.33 1.33 14.49
C ARG A 46 12.65 2.81 14.27
N HIS A 47 11.67 3.61 13.86
CA HIS A 47 11.83 5.03 13.59
C HIS A 47 10.77 5.81 14.39
N PRO A 48 11.02 6.07 15.70
CA PRO A 48 10.01 6.66 16.59
C PRO A 48 9.42 7.97 16.08
N VAL A 49 10.26 8.84 15.49
CA VAL A 49 9.83 10.12 14.92
C VAL A 49 8.90 9.90 13.72
N THR A 50 9.27 9.00 12.82
CA THR A 50 8.45 8.65 11.65
C THR A 50 7.15 7.96 12.04
N LEU A 51 7.17 7.08 13.05
CA LEU A 51 5.97 6.45 13.61
C LEU A 51 5.02 7.49 14.21
N ALA A 52 5.53 8.44 14.98
CA ALA A 52 4.70 9.51 15.55
C ALA A 52 4.01 10.33 14.45
N LYS A 53 4.76 10.73 13.40
CA LYS A 53 4.20 11.39 12.22
C LYS A 53 3.14 10.53 11.51
N ALA A 54 3.39 9.23 11.34
CA ALA A 54 2.47 8.32 10.67
C ALA A 54 1.17 8.12 11.48
N VAL A 55 1.24 8.11 12.81
CA VAL A 55 0.04 8.08 13.68
C VAL A 55 -0.78 9.36 13.51
N GLN A 56 -0.12 10.53 13.53
CA GLN A 56 -0.80 11.82 13.28
C GLN A 56 -1.46 11.85 11.90
N ALA A 57 -0.75 11.39 10.87
CA ALA A 57 -1.28 11.28 9.51
C ALA A 57 -2.47 10.31 9.42
N ALA A 58 -2.45 9.22 10.17
CA ALA A 58 -3.57 8.27 10.21
C ALA A 58 -4.84 8.90 10.82
N ASP A 59 -4.68 9.67 11.90
CA ASP A 59 -5.79 10.42 12.51
C ASP A 59 -6.32 11.51 11.56
N ALA A 60 -5.43 12.26 10.90
CA ALA A 60 -5.79 13.27 9.91
C ALA A 60 -6.53 12.68 8.70
N SER A 61 -6.01 11.58 8.13
CA SER A 61 -6.65 10.84 7.02
C SER A 61 -8.06 10.41 7.39
N ALA A 62 -8.26 9.92 8.61
CA ALA A 62 -9.58 9.53 9.07
C ALA A 62 -10.55 10.69 9.31
N ALA A 63 -10.03 11.88 9.60
CA ALA A 63 -10.80 13.12 9.64
C ALA A 63 -11.10 13.67 8.23
N GLY A 64 -10.63 13.01 7.17
CA GLY A 64 -10.83 13.43 5.79
C GLY A 64 -9.78 14.41 5.27
N ASP A 65 -8.66 14.59 5.98
CA ASP A 65 -7.55 15.44 5.54
C ASP A 65 -6.70 14.72 4.47
N PRO A 66 -6.61 15.25 3.23
CA PRO A 66 -5.77 14.67 2.18
C PRO A 66 -4.29 14.58 2.54
N ALA A 67 -3.77 15.46 3.40
CA ALA A 67 -2.36 15.42 3.81
C ALA A 67 -2.04 14.15 4.64
N GLY A 68 -3.04 13.62 5.37
CA GLY A 68 -2.91 12.35 6.08
C GLY A 68 -2.81 11.17 5.11
N ASP A 69 -3.64 11.15 4.08
CA ASP A 69 -3.59 10.15 3.01
C ASP A 69 -2.24 10.19 2.28
N GLU A 70 -1.77 11.39 1.93
CA GLU A 70 -0.50 11.60 1.24
C GLU A 70 0.68 11.06 2.05
N TYR A 71 0.74 11.33 3.35
CA TYR A 71 1.85 10.85 4.18
C TYR A 71 1.80 9.32 4.38
N LEU A 72 0.62 8.72 4.50
CA LEU A 72 0.51 7.25 4.54
C LEU A 72 0.92 6.60 3.22
N ASP A 73 0.57 7.21 2.09
CA ASP A 73 1.07 6.79 0.77
C ASP A 73 2.59 6.95 0.68
N ALA A 74 3.15 8.02 1.25
CA ALA A 74 4.59 8.25 1.33
C ALA A 74 5.31 7.16 2.16
N VAL A 75 4.72 6.75 3.29
CA VAL A 75 5.22 5.62 4.09
C VAL A 75 5.22 4.32 3.28
N ALA A 76 4.15 4.02 2.56
CA ALA A 76 4.07 2.84 1.70
C ALA A 76 5.12 2.90 0.57
N LYS A 77 5.25 4.05 -0.11
CA LYS A 77 6.22 4.24 -1.20
C LYS A 77 7.65 4.05 -0.75
N GLU A 78 8.02 4.65 0.39
CA GLU A 78 9.36 4.54 0.95
C GLU A 78 9.64 3.14 1.46
N THR A 79 8.64 2.47 2.04
CA THR A 79 8.75 1.05 2.43
C THR A 79 9.08 0.19 1.22
N LEU A 80 8.34 0.34 0.12
CA LEU A 80 8.55 -0.45 -1.10
C LEU A 80 9.87 -0.11 -1.80
N ARG A 81 10.47 1.06 -1.53
CA ARG A 81 11.81 1.42 -2.01
C ARG A 81 12.89 0.71 -1.18
N ILE A 82 12.88 0.87 0.14
CA ILE A 82 13.96 0.38 1.02
C ILE A 82 13.85 -1.13 1.34
N ARG A 83 12.65 -1.69 1.18
CA ARG A 83 12.31 -3.09 1.40
C ARG A 83 11.44 -3.58 0.23
N PRO A 84 12.02 -3.67 -0.98
CA PRO A 84 11.28 -4.08 -2.16
C PRO A 84 10.80 -5.52 -2.00
N VAL A 85 9.51 -5.75 -2.21
CA VAL A 85 8.90 -7.08 -2.14
C VAL A 85 9.39 -7.95 -3.29
N VAL A 86 9.59 -7.37 -4.47
CA VAL A 86 10.22 -8.01 -5.64
C VAL A 86 11.53 -7.29 -5.91
N TYR A 87 12.65 -8.01 -5.86
CA TYR A 87 13.98 -7.40 -6.00
C TYR A 87 14.37 -7.15 -7.46
N ASP A 88 13.90 -7.98 -8.38
CA ASP A 88 14.16 -7.89 -9.81
C ASP A 88 13.12 -8.65 -10.64
N VAL A 89 13.13 -8.42 -11.97
CA VAL A 89 12.19 -9.05 -12.92
C VAL A 89 12.86 -9.47 -14.22
N GLY A 90 13.36 -10.70 -14.31
CA GLY A 90 14.07 -11.20 -15.49
C GLY A 90 13.22 -11.37 -16.76
N ARG A 91 13.85 -11.15 -17.92
CA ARG A 91 13.32 -11.44 -19.26
C ARG A 91 14.40 -12.12 -20.10
N VAL A 92 14.06 -13.20 -20.78
CA VAL A 92 14.95 -13.83 -21.77
C VAL A 92 14.71 -13.17 -23.12
N LEU A 93 15.76 -12.66 -23.76
CA LEU A 93 15.68 -12.02 -25.07
C LEU A 93 15.34 -13.06 -26.14
N THR A 94 14.36 -12.77 -26.99
CA THR A 94 13.97 -13.64 -28.12
C THR A 94 14.76 -13.34 -29.38
N GLU A 95 15.35 -12.14 -29.46
CA GLU A 95 16.20 -11.68 -30.55
C GLU A 95 17.33 -10.81 -29.98
N ALA A 96 18.33 -10.48 -30.81
CA ALA A 96 19.40 -9.59 -30.36
C ALA A 96 18.88 -8.15 -30.18
N VAL A 97 19.21 -7.50 -29.07
CA VAL A 97 18.76 -6.15 -28.72
C VAL A 97 19.95 -5.29 -28.29
N GLU A 98 19.94 -4.02 -28.68
CA GLU A 98 20.88 -3.03 -28.17
C GLU A 98 20.30 -2.32 -26.94
N VAL A 99 21.01 -2.39 -25.82
CA VAL A 99 20.62 -1.74 -24.55
C VAL A 99 21.80 -0.94 -24.03
N ALA A 100 21.64 0.37 -23.87
CA ALA A 100 22.69 1.27 -23.37
C ALA A 100 24.04 1.12 -24.11
N GLY A 101 24.01 0.90 -25.42
CA GLY A 101 25.19 0.70 -26.27
C GLY A 101 25.76 -0.72 -26.25
N TYR A 102 25.16 -1.65 -25.49
CA TYR A 102 25.55 -3.06 -25.48
C TYR A 102 24.63 -3.86 -26.41
N ARG A 103 25.23 -4.58 -27.37
CA ARG A 103 24.50 -5.56 -28.19
C ARG A 103 24.41 -6.88 -27.45
N LEU A 104 23.21 -7.20 -26.98
CA LEU A 104 22.90 -8.44 -26.25
C LEU A 104 22.31 -9.47 -27.20
N PRO A 105 22.83 -10.70 -27.28
CA PRO A 105 22.29 -11.74 -28.15
C PRO A 105 20.98 -12.32 -27.62
N ALA A 106 20.21 -12.96 -28.51
CA ALA A 106 19.06 -13.77 -28.14
C ALA A 106 19.45 -14.87 -27.14
N GLY A 107 18.54 -15.22 -26.23
CA GLY A 107 18.76 -16.21 -25.17
C GLY A 107 19.38 -15.64 -23.89
N VAL A 108 19.90 -14.40 -23.90
CA VAL A 108 20.39 -13.74 -22.68
C VAL A 108 19.23 -13.32 -21.79
N MET A 109 19.36 -13.53 -20.48
CA MET A 109 18.44 -12.98 -19.50
C MET A 109 18.87 -11.55 -19.12
N VAL A 110 17.97 -10.60 -19.34
CA VAL A 110 18.10 -9.21 -18.91
C VAL A 110 17.21 -8.98 -17.69
N VAL A 111 17.79 -8.36 -16.66
CA VAL A 111 17.16 -8.23 -15.35
C VAL A 111 17.20 -6.76 -14.89
N PRO A 112 16.07 -6.03 -14.94
CA PRO A 112 15.95 -4.75 -14.25
C PRO A 112 16.05 -4.98 -12.74
N ALA A 113 17.16 -4.56 -12.16
CA ALA A 113 17.44 -4.72 -10.73
C ALA A 113 16.77 -3.61 -9.91
N ILE A 114 15.51 -3.84 -9.53
CA ILE A 114 14.67 -2.89 -8.77
C ILE A 114 15.41 -2.46 -7.49
N GLY A 115 15.93 -3.42 -6.74
CA GLY A 115 16.64 -3.13 -5.50
C GLY A 115 17.91 -2.29 -5.68
N LEU A 116 18.65 -2.45 -6.79
CA LEU A 116 19.84 -1.63 -7.05
C LEU A 116 19.47 -0.20 -7.43
N VAL A 117 18.42 -0.01 -8.24
CA VAL A 117 17.91 1.33 -8.57
C VAL A 117 17.43 2.03 -7.29
N HIS A 118 16.69 1.32 -6.44
CA HIS A 118 16.17 1.85 -5.18
C HIS A 118 17.25 2.13 -4.13
N ALA A 119 18.38 1.45 -4.19
CA ALA A 119 19.54 1.66 -3.31
C ALA A 119 20.58 2.65 -3.90
N SER A 120 20.37 3.18 -5.11
CA SER A 120 21.32 4.09 -5.74
C SER A 120 21.38 5.44 -5.02
N ALA A 121 22.54 5.77 -4.45
CA ALA A 121 22.79 7.07 -3.81
C ALA A 121 22.72 8.25 -4.80
N GLN A 122 22.85 8.00 -6.10
CA GLN A 122 22.66 9.02 -7.14
C GLN A 122 21.20 9.43 -7.30
N LEU A 123 20.26 8.50 -7.04
CA LEU A 123 18.82 8.73 -7.13
C LEU A 123 18.22 9.07 -5.76
N TYR A 124 18.72 8.43 -4.71
CA TYR A 124 18.23 8.56 -3.35
C TYR A 124 19.39 8.88 -2.40
N PRO A 125 19.63 10.15 -2.07
CA PRO A 125 20.60 10.53 -1.05
C PRO A 125 20.27 9.83 0.27
N ASP A 126 21.30 9.27 0.92
CA ASP A 126 21.19 8.37 2.07
C ASP A 126 20.22 7.20 1.83
N PRO A 127 20.48 6.33 0.83
CA PRO A 127 19.49 5.36 0.35
C PRO A 127 19.06 4.33 1.41
N GLU A 128 19.88 4.08 2.42
CA GLU A 128 19.58 3.17 3.53
C GLU A 128 18.74 3.81 4.64
N ARG A 129 18.55 5.14 4.62
CA ARG A 129 17.70 5.83 5.58
C ARG A 129 16.24 5.62 5.20
N PHE A 130 15.42 5.20 6.17
CA PHE A 130 13.97 5.16 5.99
C PHE A 130 13.40 6.55 6.21
N ASP A 131 12.98 7.20 5.13
CA ASP A 131 12.59 8.60 5.15
C ASP A 131 11.37 8.86 4.25
N PRO A 132 10.14 8.66 4.76
CA PRO A 132 8.92 8.92 4.00
C PRO A 132 8.76 10.36 3.51
N ASP A 133 9.39 11.34 4.18
CA ASP A 133 9.25 12.76 3.82
C ASP A 133 9.72 13.01 2.36
N ARG A 134 10.67 12.21 1.83
CA ARG A 134 11.13 12.32 0.42
C ARG A 134 10.11 11.86 -0.63
N MET A 135 9.05 11.17 -0.20
CA MET A 135 8.01 10.64 -1.09
C MET A 135 6.77 11.54 -1.15
N VAL A 136 6.66 12.50 -0.23
CA VAL A 136 5.60 13.53 -0.21
C VAL A 136 5.84 14.50 -1.37
N GLY A 137 4.81 14.79 -2.17
CA GLY A 137 4.92 15.62 -3.36
C GLY A 137 5.90 15.12 -4.45
N ALA A 138 6.52 13.95 -4.29
CA ALA A 138 7.56 13.47 -5.20
C ALA A 138 6.97 13.01 -6.53
N THR A 139 7.58 13.46 -7.63
CA THR A 139 7.29 12.93 -8.97
C THR A 139 8.14 11.68 -9.21
N LEU A 140 7.52 10.51 -9.07
CA LEU A 140 8.18 9.22 -9.19
C LEU A 140 8.06 8.68 -10.63
N SER A 141 9.20 8.36 -11.25
CA SER A 141 9.25 7.74 -12.58
C SER A 141 9.31 6.21 -12.47
N PRO A 142 8.71 5.45 -13.42
CA PRO A 142 8.90 4.00 -13.53
C PRO A 142 10.36 3.55 -13.77
N THR A 143 11.30 4.47 -13.94
CA THR A 143 12.75 4.19 -14.03
C THR A 143 13.52 4.47 -12.75
N THR A 144 12.93 5.20 -11.79
CA THR A 144 13.57 5.56 -10.52
C THR A 144 12.86 4.93 -9.33
N TRP A 145 11.54 4.74 -9.41
CA TRP A 145 10.73 4.04 -8.42
C TRP A 145 9.81 3.04 -9.12
N LEU A 146 10.24 1.77 -9.11
CA LEU A 146 9.61 0.69 -9.89
C LEU A 146 9.24 -0.58 -9.09
N PRO A 147 8.68 -0.48 -7.87
CA PRO A 147 8.29 -1.68 -7.10
C PRO A 147 7.17 -2.49 -7.78
N PHE A 148 6.47 -1.88 -8.72
CA PHE A 148 5.40 -2.48 -9.52
C PHE A 148 5.84 -2.83 -10.94
N GLY A 149 7.15 -2.79 -11.22
CA GLY A 149 7.70 -2.91 -12.56
C GLY A 149 7.30 -1.75 -13.47
N GLY A 150 7.33 -1.99 -14.79
CA GLY A 150 7.03 -0.96 -15.80
C GLY A 150 6.64 -1.54 -17.15
N GLY A 151 6.25 -0.65 -18.07
CA GLY A 151 5.85 -0.99 -19.44
C GLY A 151 4.60 -1.88 -19.52
N ASN A 152 4.51 -2.68 -20.58
CA ASN A 152 3.35 -3.53 -20.89
C ASN A 152 3.09 -4.65 -19.87
N ARG A 153 4.03 -4.88 -18.93
CA ARG A 153 3.92 -5.88 -17.86
C ARG A 153 3.93 -5.25 -16.47
N ARG A 154 3.65 -3.95 -16.36
CA ARG A 154 3.47 -3.28 -15.07
C ARG A 154 2.36 -3.96 -14.28
N CYS A 155 2.53 -4.07 -12.96
CA CYS A 155 1.56 -4.67 -12.07
C CYS A 155 0.16 -4.03 -12.24
N LEU A 156 -0.82 -4.86 -12.60
CA LEU A 156 -2.22 -4.45 -12.75
C LEU A 156 -2.83 -4.00 -11.41
N GLY A 157 -2.39 -4.61 -10.31
CA GLY A 157 -2.86 -4.33 -8.96
C GLY A 157 -2.18 -3.13 -8.28
N ALA A 158 -1.27 -2.41 -8.93
CA ALA A 158 -0.46 -1.38 -8.28
C ALA A 158 -1.27 -0.32 -7.54
N THR A 159 -2.31 0.23 -8.17
CA THR A 159 -3.18 1.23 -7.55
C THR A 159 -3.97 0.63 -6.38
N PHE A 160 -4.48 -0.59 -6.55
CA PHE A 160 -5.22 -1.28 -5.50
C PHE A 160 -4.33 -1.59 -4.29
N ALA A 161 -3.11 -2.08 -4.51
CA ALA A 161 -2.14 -2.36 -3.45
C ALA A 161 -1.77 -1.09 -2.67
N MET A 162 -1.55 0.05 -3.34
CA MET A 162 -1.27 1.31 -2.64
C MET A 162 -2.46 1.75 -1.76
N VAL A 163 -3.69 1.65 -2.30
CA VAL A 163 -4.90 1.96 -1.52
C VAL A 163 -5.05 1.02 -0.33
N GLU A 164 -4.87 -0.28 -0.53
CA GLU A 164 -4.93 -1.30 0.51
C GLU A 164 -3.89 -1.02 1.61
N MET A 165 -2.63 -0.76 1.23
CA MET A 165 -1.57 -0.43 2.16
C MET A 165 -1.92 0.80 3.00
N ARG A 166 -2.37 1.89 2.36
CA ARG A 166 -2.78 3.12 3.05
C ARG A 166 -3.92 2.87 4.04
N VAL A 167 -4.98 2.17 3.61
CA VAL A 167 -6.14 1.88 4.47
C VAL A 167 -5.72 1.02 5.65
N VAL A 168 -4.96 -0.05 5.44
CA VAL A 168 -4.53 -0.92 6.53
C VAL A 168 -3.59 -0.19 7.48
N LEU A 169 -2.62 0.58 6.98
CA LEU A 169 -1.75 1.40 7.82
C LEU A 169 -2.55 2.39 8.67
N ARG A 170 -3.51 3.10 8.06
CA ARG A 170 -4.40 4.02 8.79
C ARG A 170 -5.11 3.29 9.93
N GLU A 171 -5.80 2.19 9.62
CA GLU A 171 -6.62 1.50 10.62
C GLU A 171 -5.79 0.89 11.74
N ILE A 172 -4.60 0.34 11.45
CA ILE A 172 -3.69 -0.18 12.48
C ILE A 172 -3.18 0.97 13.36
N LEU A 173 -2.66 2.05 12.77
CA LEU A 173 -2.03 3.14 13.51
C LEU A 173 -3.01 3.93 14.39
N ARG A 174 -4.30 3.97 14.01
CA ARG A 174 -5.35 4.56 14.84
C ARG A 174 -5.79 3.67 16.01
N ARG A 175 -5.88 2.36 15.76
CA ARG A 175 -6.45 1.40 16.71
C ARG A 175 -5.42 0.75 17.62
N VAL A 176 -4.14 0.89 17.32
CA VAL A 176 -3.08 0.13 18.00
C VAL A 176 -1.93 1.05 18.36
N GLU A 177 -1.55 1.03 19.64
CA GLU A 177 -0.32 1.66 20.09
C GLU A 177 0.85 0.68 19.92
N LEU A 178 1.74 0.97 18.98
CA LEU A 178 2.92 0.16 18.71
C LEU A 178 4.09 0.58 19.60
N SER A 179 4.77 -0.40 20.20
CA SER A 179 6.02 -0.15 20.90
C SER A 179 7.18 0.00 19.92
N THR A 180 8.07 0.95 20.19
CA THR A 180 9.30 1.11 19.41
C THR A 180 10.40 0.16 19.90
N THR A 181 11.40 -0.07 19.06
CA THR A 181 12.57 -0.89 19.39
C THR A 181 13.85 -0.31 18.80
N THR A 182 14.97 -0.53 19.50
CA THR A 182 16.33 -0.22 19.05
C THR A 182 17.05 -1.44 18.48
N THR A 183 16.37 -2.59 18.40
CA THR A 183 16.93 -3.82 17.82
C THR A 183 17.26 -3.60 16.36
N SER A 184 18.32 -4.26 15.87
CA SER A 184 18.70 -4.27 14.45
C SER A 184 17.48 -4.54 13.53
N GLY A 185 17.48 -3.89 12.37
CA GLY A 185 16.46 -4.09 11.33
C GLY A 185 16.30 -5.55 10.92
N GLU A 186 15.10 -5.93 10.54
CA GLU A 186 14.81 -7.26 10.00
C GLU A 186 15.51 -7.46 8.65
N ARG A 187 16.09 -8.65 8.45
CA ARG A 187 16.79 -8.99 7.22
C ARG A 187 15.80 -9.54 6.19
N PRO A 188 15.95 -9.26 4.90
CA PRO A 188 15.13 -9.87 3.88
C PRO A 188 15.52 -11.34 3.70
N LYS A 189 14.53 -12.19 3.43
CA LYS A 189 14.68 -13.61 3.08
C LYS A 189 13.92 -13.85 1.78
N LEU A 190 14.55 -14.52 0.83
CA LEU A 190 13.85 -14.96 -0.38
C LEU A 190 12.85 -16.07 -0.01
N LYS A 191 11.58 -15.87 -0.34
CA LYS A 191 10.51 -16.87 -0.27
C LYS A 191 9.89 -16.95 -1.67
N HIS A 192 10.18 -18.04 -2.38
CA HIS A 192 9.87 -18.18 -3.81
C HIS A 192 10.47 -17.02 -4.62
N VAL A 193 9.65 -16.06 -5.02
CA VAL A 193 10.01 -14.92 -5.88
C VAL A 193 9.92 -13.56 -5.16
N ILE A 194 9.61 -13.55 -3.85
CA ILE A 194 9.46 -12.33 -3.06
C ILE A 194 10.41 -12.28 -1.87
N MET A 195 10.76 -11.06 -1.45
CA MET A 195 11.60 -10.78 -0.30
C MET A 195 10.75 -10.50 0.94
N VAL A 196 10.68 -11.48 1.84
CA VAL A 196 9.90 -11.41 3.07
C VAL A 196 10.79 -11.10 4.29
N PRO A 197 10.23 -10.61 5.39
CA PRO A 197 10.97 -10.47 6.65
C PRO A 197 11.45 -11.84 7.17
N HIS A 198 12.75 -12.02 7.38
CA HIS A 198 13.35 -13.32 7.74
C HIS A 198 12.74 -13.93 9.02
N ARG A 199 12.48 -13.11 10.04
CA ARG A 199 11.84 -13.51 11.31
C ARG A 199 10.38 -13.03 11.42
N GLY A 200 9.73 -12.79 10.28
CA GLY A 200 8.30 -12.45 10.22
C GLY A 200 7.92 -11.07 10.75
N ALA A 201 8.86 -10.11 10.78
CA ALA A 201 8.60 -8.71 11.15
C ALA A 201 7.85 -8.55 12.48
N ARG A 202 8.28 -9.27 13.52
CA ARG A 202 7.63 -9.22 14.84
C ARG A 202 7.67 -7.79 15.39
N ILE A 203 6.49 -7.25 15.65
CA ILE A 203 6.26 -5.97 16.34
C ILE A 203 5.54 -6.21 17.67
N ARG A 204 5.61 -5.24 18.58
CA ARG A 204 4.93 -5.31 19.87
C ARG A 204 3.81 -4.29 19.93
N VAL A 205 2.62 -4.76 20.26
CA VAL A 205 1.46 -3.93 20.60
C VAL A 205 1.52 -3.63 22.10
N ARG A 206 1.42 -2.34 22.47
CA ARG A 206 1.31 -1.91 23.87
C ARG A 206 -0.14 -1.89 24.33
N ALA A 207 -1.03 -1.35 23.50
CA ALA A 207 -2.45 -1.22 23.79
C ALA A 207 -3.26 -1.19 22.50
N THR A 208 -4.55 -1.55 22.60
CA THR A 208 -5.55 -1.37 21.55
C THR A 208 -6.52 -0.27 21.97
N ARG A 209 -6.88 0.62 21.04
CA ARG A 209 -7.80 1.74 21.23
C ARG A 209 -9.13 1.40 20.57
N ASP A 210 -10.23 1.64 21.26
CA ASP A 210 -11.55 1.62 20.64
C ASP A 210 -11.83 2.98 19.99
N VAL A 211 -11.81 3.01 18.66
CA VAL A 211 -11.98 4.23 17.86
C VAL A 211 -13.47 4.55 17.64
N SER A 212 -14.37 3.62 17.97
CA SER A 212 -15.83 3.80 17.82
C SER A 212 -16.39 4.81 18.82
N ALA A 213 -15.82 4.89 20.02
CA ALA A 213 -16.26 5.79 21.09
C ALA A 213 -15.96 7.27 20.80
N THR A 214 -14.92 7.57 20.01
CA THR A 214 -14.45 8.96 19.80
C THR A 214 -15.30 9.73 18.78
N SER A 215 -15.95 9.07 17.81
CA SER A 215 -16.82 9.75 16.83
C SER A 215 -18.21 10.10 17.38
N GLN A 216 -18.69 9.37 18.40
CA GLN A 216 -19.98 9.67 19.02
C GLN A 216 -19.92 10.92 19.92
N ALA A 217 -18.77 11.21 20.53
CA ALA A 217 -18.59 12.38 21.38
C ALA A 217 -18.60 13.71 20.59
N THR A 218 -18.12 13.71 19.34
CA THR A 218 -18.16 14.91 18.47
C THR A 218 -19.53 15.11 17.80
N ALA A 219 -20.27 14.03 17.52
CA ALA A 219 -21.62 14.12 16.97
C ALA A 219 -22.68 14.61 17.98
N GLN A 220 -22.49 14.39 19.29
CA GLN A 220 -23.41 14.83 20.33
C GLN A 220 -23.37 16.35 20.61
N GLY A 221 -22.38 17.09 20.08
CA GLY A 221 -22.27 18.54 20.21
C GLY A 221 -23.02 19.35 19.15
N ALA A 222 -23.44 18.73 18.04
CA ALA A 222 -24.16 19.38 16.95
C ALA A 222 -25.64 18.97 16.98
N GLY A 223 -26.40 19.57 17.89
CA GLY A 223 -27.85 19.41 17.96
C GLY A 223 -28.53 19.83 16.65
N CYS A 224 -29.26 18.89 16.04
CA CYS A 224 -30.07 19.11 14.85
C CYS A 224 -31.16 20.18 15.13
N PRO A 225 -31.28 21.28 14.35
CA PRO A 225 -32.25 22.35 14.63
C PRO A 225 -33.72 21.99 14.36
N ALA A 226 -34.02 20.79 13.86
CA ALA A 226 -35.31 20.48 13.24
C ALA A 226 -36.40 19.92 14.18
N ALA A 227 -36.35 20.21 15.49
CA ALA A 227 -37.35 19.73 16.46
C ALA A 227 -38.15 20.86 17.13
N ARG A 228 -38.57 21.88 16.36
CA ARG A 228 -39.62 22.83 16.78
C ARG A 228 -40.58 23.17 15.64
N GLY A 229 -41.58 22.31 15.47
CA GLY A 229 -42.84 22.57 14.78
C GLY A 229 -43.76 21.39 15.12
N GLY A 230 -44.78 21.50 15.97
CA GLY A 230 -45.83 22.53 15.96
C GLY A 230 -47.00 22.04 15.09
N GLY A 231 -47.53 20.84 15.34
CA GLY A 231 -48.70 20.30 14.65
C GLY A 231 -49.97 20.43 15.50
N PRO A 232 -51.10 20.93 14.96
CA PRO A 232 -52.31 21.19 15.74
C PRO A 232 -53.16 19.92 15.91
N SER A 233 -53.63 19.70 17.14
CA SER A 233 -54.67 18.73 17.49
C SER A 233 -56.04 19.24 17.05
N ARG A 234 -56.73 18.51 16.17
CA ARG A 234 -58.16 18.71 15.87
C ARG A 234 -58.97 17.67 16.63
N ALA A 235 -59.67 18.13 17.67
CA ALA A 235 -60.69 17.38 18.37
C ALA A 235 -61.95 17.24 17.51
N VAL A 236 -62.49 16.03 17.47
CA VAL A 236 -63.83 15.72 16.97
C VAL A 236 -64.82 16.03 18.10
N GLY A 237 -65.82 16.87 17.80
CA GLY A 237 -66.91 17.21 18.68
C GLY A 237 -68.24 17.21 17.91
N SER A 238 -69.22 16.54 18.50
CA SER A 238 -70.60 16.28 18.07
C SER A 238 -71.45 17.53 17.79
N GLN A 239 -72.24 17.48 16.71
CA GLN A 239 -73.71 17.56 16.67
C GLN A 239 -74.22 17.29 15.27
#